data_AF-A0A2H3BDU9-F1
#
_entry.id   AF-A0A2H3BDU9-F1
#
_cell.length_a   1.000
_cell.length_b   1.000
_cell.length_c   1.000
_cell.angle_alpha   90.00
_cell.angle_beta   90.00
_cell.angle_gamma   90.00
#
_symmetry.space_group_name_H-M   'P 1'
#
loop_
_entity.id
_entity.type
_entity.pdbx_description
1 polymer ?
#
loop_
_entity_poly.entity_id
_entity_poly.type
_entity_poly.pdbx_seq_one_letter_code
_entity_poly.pdbx_strand_id
1 'polypeptide(L)'
;MSTSSSPTLKLTQNRVRVAGFLKRKPGISKEEFTRRWLQHAELFKSTEMSKNVLKYDQMHVNDETNALLKQMGAPTCDWDGIAIMEGESFEKILSITTNEEYERVIVLDELGFLDREKTQVVPLNFGVFIDRPEK
;
A
#
# COMPACT_ATOMS: atom_id res chain seq x y z
N MET A 1 7.43 -18.68 43.63
CA MET A 1 6.35 -18.13 42.79
C MET A 1 7.00 -17.56 41.55
N SER A 2 6.84 -18.23 40.40
CA SER A 2 7.51 -17.84 39.15
C SER A 2 6.58 -16.92 38.37
N THR A 3 6.89 -15.63 38.28
CA THR A 3 6.17 -14.70 37.41
C THR A 3 6.69 -14.90 35.98
N SER A 4 6.03 -15.77 35.23
CA SER A 4 6.13 -15.80 33.77
C SER A 4 5.49 -14.52 33.23
N SER A 5 6.28 -13.48 33.01
CA SER A 5 5.84 -12.37 32.15
C SER A 5 6.04 -12.80 30.70
N SER A 6 5.02 -13.43 30.11
CA SER A 6 4.96 -13.56 28.66
C SER A 6 5.08 -12.16 28.06
N PRO A 7 6.03 -11.88 27.13
CA PRO A 7 6.07 -10.59 26.46
C PRO A 7 4.74 -10.42 25.75
N THR A 8 3.93 -9.48 26.23
CA THR A 8 2.63 -9.21 25.61
C THR A 8 2.91 -8.68 24.22
N LEU A 9 2.56 -9.47 23.21
CA LEU A 9 2.55 -9.05 21.82
C LEU A 9 1.68 -7.80 21.72
N LYS A 10 2.26 -6.64 21.44
CA LYS A 10 1.54 -5.37 21.36
C LYS A 10 1.68 -4.75 19.99
N LEU A 11 0.57 -4.25 19.48
CA LEU A 11 0.55 -3.41 18.28
C LEU A 11 1.18 -2.05 18.63
N THR A 12 1.84 -1.45 17.63
CA THR A 12 2.33 -0.08 17.67
C THR A 12 1.18 0.88 17.99
N GLN A 13 1.43 1.86 18.85
CA GLN A 13 0.39 2.80 19.33
C GLN A 13 0.55 4.21 18.77
N ASN A 14 1.69 4.50 18.16
CA ASN A 14 2.12 5.82 17.71
C ASN A 14 2.28 5.90 16.18
N ARG A 15 2.00 4.81 15.46
CA ARG A 15 1.99 4.76 14.01
C ARG A 15 0.88 3.83 13.54
N VAL A 16 0.36 4.15 12.36
CA VAL A 16 -0.63 3.35 11.66
C VAL A 16 -0.17 3.06 10.25
N ARG A 17 -0.74 2.04 9.62
CA ARG A 17 -0.55 1.77 8.19
C ARG A 17 -1.88 1.71 7.46
N VAL A 18 -1.88 2.13 6.21
CA VAL A 18 -2.99 1.91 5.28
C VAL A 18 -2.46 1.09 4.12
N ALA A 19 -3.10 -0.05 3.86
CA ALA A 19 -2.82 -0.87 2.70
C ALA A 19 -3.77 -0.53 1.56
N GLY A 20 -3.22 -0.26 0.38
CA GLY A 20 -3.97 -0.28 -0.87
C GLY A 20 -3.75 -1.62 -1.55
N PHE A 21 -4.80 -2.32 -1.98
CA PHE A 21 -4.72 -3.48 -2.86
C PHE A 21 -5.14 -3.02 -4.26
N LEU A 22 -4.16 -2.82 -5.14
CA LEU A 22 -4.34 -2.10 -6.39
C LEU A 22 -4.72 -3.06 -7.50
N LYS A 23 -5.76 -2.72 -8.25
CA LYS A 23 -6.12 -3.44 -9.47
C LYS A 23 -5.87 -2.55 -10.68
N ARG A 24 -5.18 -3.07 -11.69
CA ARG A 24 -4.96 -2.32 -12.94
C ARG A 24 -6.27 -2.16 -13.71
N LYS A 25 -6.41 -1.04 -14.41
CA LYS A 25 -7.56 -0.75 -15.27
C LYS A 25 -7.70 -1.81 -16.37
N PRO A 26 -8.93 -2.21 -16.75
CA PRO A 26 -9.13 -3.07 -17.92
C PRO A 26 -8.54 -2.43 -19.19
N GLY A 27 -7.85 -3.24 -20.00
CA GLY A 27 -7.29 -2.80 -21.27
C GLY A 27 -5.86 -2.27 -21.24
N ILE A 28 -5.22 -2.15 -20.08
CA ILE A 28 -3.77 -1.86 -19.99
C ILE A 28 -2.96 -3.09 -19.63
N SER A 29 -1.70 -3.12 -20.09
CA SER A 29 -0.77 -4.20 -19.77
C SER A 29 -0.21 -4.09 -18.35
N LYS A 30 0.45 -5.16 -17.87
CA LYS A 30 1.11 -5.15 -16.55
C LYS A 30 2.27 -4.15 -16.53
N GLU A 31 3.03 -4.11 -17.62
CA GLU A 31 4.19 -3.25 -17.78
C GLU A 31 3.77 -1.78 -17.76
N GLU A 32 2.68 -1.45 -18.47
CA GLU A 32 2.12 -0.11 -18.47
C GLU A 32 1.59 0.27 -17.08
N PHE A 33 0.87 -0.63 -16.41
CA PHE A 33 0.43 -0.42 -15.03
C PHE A 33 1.61 -0.13 -14.11
N THR A 34 2.65 -0.97 -14.13
CA THR A 34 3.85 -0.81 -13.29
C THR A 34 4.52 0.52 -13.57
N ARG A 35 4.73 0.87 -14.84
CA ARG A 35 5.35 2.13 -15.24
C ARG A 35 4.55 3.34 -14.75
N ARG A 36 3.23 3.33 -14.96
CA ARG A 36 2.34 4.43 -14.55
C ARG A 36 2.28 4.56 -13.02
N TRP A 37 2.22 3.43 -12.30
CA TRP A 37 2.15 3.45 -10.84
C TRP A 37 3.47 3.91 -10.19
N LEU A 38 4.63 3.57 -10.76
CA LEU A 38 5.91 4.13 -10.31
C LEU A 38 5.98 5.66 -10.53
N GLN A 39 5.51 6.14 -11.69
CA GLN A 39 5.40 7.59 -11.94
C GLN A 39 4.43 8.27 -10.99
N HIS A 40 3.35 7.59 -10.64
CA HIS A 40 2.38 8.05 -9.67
C HIS A 40 2.99 8.25 -8.28
N ALA A 41 3.99 7.45 -7.88
CA ALA A 41 4.72 7.66 -6.62
C ALA A 41 5.44 9.02 -6.59
N GLU A 42 6.13 9.36 -7.69
CA GLU A 42 6.83 10.65 -7.81
C GLU A 42 5.84 11.82 -7.87
N LEU A 43 4.71 11.65 -8.54
CA LEU A 43 3.63 12.64 -8.54
C LEU A 43 3.10 12.85 -7.12
N PHE A 44 2.75 11.78 -6.40
CA PHE A 44 2.28 11.86 -5.02
C PHE A 44 3.29 12.58 -4.12
N LYS A 45 4.57 12.24 -4.25
CA LYS A 45 5.67 12.88 -3.50
C LYS A 45 5.80 14.38 -3.75
N SER A 46 5.41 14.87 -4.93
CA SER A 46 5.41 16.31 -5.23
C SER A 46 4.25 17.09 -4.59
N THR A 47 3.24 16.40 -4.07
CA THR A 47 2.07 17.05 -3.42
C THR A 47 2.34 17.37 -1.95
N GLU A 48 1.61 18.34 -1.42
CA GLU A 48 1.66 18.70 0.01
C GLU A 48 1.19 17.55 0.92
N MET A 49 0.32 16.68 0.40
CA MET A 49 -0.22 15.51 1.11
C MET A 49 0.86 14.50 1.52
N SER A 50 1.95 14.42 0.76
CA SER A 50 3.07 13.52 1.06
C SER A 50 3.68 13.79 2.44
N LYS A 51 3.56 15.02 2.96
CA LYS A 51 4.07 15.41 4.29
C LYS A 51 3.39 14.69 5.44
N ASN A 52 2.18 14.15 5.23
CA ASN A 52 1.46 13.36 6.23
C ASN A 52 1.83 11.86 6.20
N VAL A 53 2.67 11.44 5.25
CA VAL A 53 3.07 10.05 5.05
C VAL A 53 4.54 9.89 5.44
N LEU A 54 4.79 9.04 6.44
CA LEU A 54 6.13 8.74 6.95
C LEU A 54 6.87 7.73 6.07
N LYS A 55 6.13 6.84 5.41
CA LYS A 55 6.67 5.83 4.48
C LYS A 55 5.63 5.48 3.44
N TYR A 56 6.03 5.35 2.18
CA TYR A 56 5.18 4.84 1.10
C TYR A 56 5.96 3.78 0.30
N ASP A 57 5.49 2.54 0.36
CA ASP A 57 6.03 1.42 -0.41
C ASP A 57 5.04 1.02 -1.52
N GLN A 58 5.55 0.78 -2.72
CA GLN A 58 4.82 0.11 -3.81
C GLN A 58 5.38 -1.29 -3.99
N MET A 59 4.53 -2.30 -3.81
CA MET A 59 4.87 -3.70 -4.00
C MET A 59 4.10 -4.23 -5.21
N HIS A 60 4.81 -4.53 -6.29
CA HIS A 60 4.20 -5.05 -7.51
C HIS A 60 4.15 -6.58 -7.44
N VAL A 61 3.01 -7.17 -7.81
CA VAL A 61 2.92 -8.64 -7.89
C VAL A 61 3.91 -9.16 -8.92
N ASN A 62 4.71 -10.14 -8.52
CA ASN A 62 5.62 -10.86 -9.40
C ASN A 62 4.88 -12.03 -10.05
N ASP A 63 4.56 -11.89 -11.34
CA ASP A 63 3.70 -12.85 -12.07
C ASP A 63 4.34 -14.24 -12.18
N GLU A 64 5.66 -14.33 -12.31
CA GLU A 64 6.39 -15.60 -12.39
C GLU A 64 6.28 -16.41 -11.09
N THR A 65 6.55 -15.76 -9.96
CA THR A 65 6.47 -16.37 -8.63
C THR A 65 5.01 -16.69 -8.28
N ASN A 66 4.07 -15.81 -8.66
CA ASN A 66 2.64 -16.06 -8.46
C ASN A 66 2.16 -17.28 -9.28
N ALA A 67 2.66 -17.45 -10.51
CA ALA A 67 2.37 -18.62 -11.33
C ALA A 67 2.94 -19.91 -10.70
N LEU A 68 4.16 -19.86 -10.15
CA LEU A 68 4.75 -20.99 -9.43
C LEU A 68 3.90 -21.38 -8.20
N LEU A 69 3.49 -20.40 -7.38
CA LEU A 69 2.61 -20.65 -6.23
C LEU A 69 1.29 -21.29 -6.65
N LYS A 70 0.70 -20.83 -7.75
CA LYS A 70 -0.52 -21.41 -8.32
C LYS A 70 -0.33 -22.86 -8.76
N GLN A 71 0.80 -23.20 -9.39
CA GLN A 71 1.13 -24.59 -9.75
C GLN A 71 1.27 -25.49 -8.52
N MET A 72 1.72 -24.94 -7.40
CA MET A 72 1.81 -25.62 -6.11
C MET A 72 0.45 -25.72 -5.39
N GLY A 73 -0.64 -25.23 -6.00
CA GLY A 73 -1.98 -25.26 -5.41
C GLY A 73 -2.22 -24.19 -4.33
N ALA A 74 -1.33 -23.21 -4.20
CA ALA A 74 -1.54 -22.10 -3.27
C ALA A 74 -2.57 -21.10 -3.83
N PRO A 75 -3.41 -20.49 -2.97
CA PRO A 75 -4.29 -19.41 -3.41
C PRO A 75 -3.46 -18.18 -3.81
N THR A 76 -3.85 -17.54 -4.91
CA THR A 76 -3.22 -16.32 -5.41
C THR A 76 -4.21 -15.17 -5.39
N CYS A 77 -3.73 -13.93 -5.29
CA CYS A 77 -4.60 -12.76 -5.38
C CYS A 77 -4.81 -12.29 -6.82
N ASP A 78 -5.94 -11.61 -7.04
CA ASP A 78 -6.27 -10.99 -8.33
C ASP A 78 -5.76 -9.54 -8.46
N TRP A 79 -5.19 -8.97 -7.39
CA TRP A 79 -4.61 -7.64 -7.43
C TRP A 79 -3.28 -7.60 -8.19
N ASP A 80 -2.93 -6.43 -8.67
CA ASP A 80 -1.71 -6.19 -9.43
C ASP A 80 -0.57 -5.66 -8.56
N GLY A 81 -0.87 -5.19 -7.36
CA GLY A 81 0.12 -4.76 -6.39
C GLY A 81 -0.51 -4.33 -5.07
N ILE A 82 0.35 -4.00 -4.10
CA ILE A 82 -0.02 -3.49 -2.78
C ILE A 82 0.76 -2.20 -2.51
N ALA A 83 0.06 -1.15 -2.10
CA ALA A 83 0.65 0.03 -1.50
C ALA A 83 0.63 -0.11 0.02
N ILE A 84 1.69 0.30 0.71
CA ILE A 84 1.65 0.52 2.15
C ILE A 84 2.04 1.97 2.43
N MET A 85 1.13 2.73 3.03
CA MET A 85 1.42 4.05 3.58
C MET A 85 1.47 3.99 5.10
N GLU A 86 2.54 4.49 5.70
CA GLU A 86 2.68 4.63 7.14
C GLU A 86 2.54 6.10 7.55
N GLY A 87 1.88 6.36 8.68
CA GLY A 87 1.64 7.71 9.19
C GLY A 87 1.42 7.71 10.70
N GLU A 88 1.30 8.90 11.28
CA GLU A 88 1.12 9.06 12.73
C GLU A 88 -0.29 8.69 13.20
N SER A 89 -1.31 8.89 12.35
CA SER A 89 -2.70 8.54 12.63
C SER A 89 -3.47 8.25 11.35
N PHE A 90 -4.57 7.50 11.46
CA PHE A 90 -5.44 7.24 10.31
C PHE A 90 -6.03 8.53 9.76
N GLU A 91 -6.38 9.47 10.64
CA GLU A 91 -6.91 10.77 10.26
C GLU A 91 -5.94 11.52 9.34
N LYS A 92 -4.65 11.60 9.67
CA LYS A 92 -3.65 12.29 8.84
C LYS A 92 -3.43 11.62 7.48
N ILE A 93 -3.45 10.30 7.42
CA ILE A 93 -3.34 9.58 6.15
C ILE A 93 -4.61 9.76 5.33
N LEU A 94 -5.80 9.64 5.93
CA LEU A 94 -7.06 9.67 5.20
C LEU A 94 -7.51 11.10 4.85
N SER A 95 -7.04 12.12 5.57
CA SER A 95 -7.31 13.53 5.23
C SER A 95 -6.77 13.94 3.86
N ILE A 96 -5.87 13.14 3.25
CA ILE A 96 -5.46 13.33 1.86
C ILE A 96 -6.67 13.25 0.93
N THR A 97 -7.62 12.35 1.21
CA THR A 97 -8.77 12.09 0.33
C THR A 97 -9.78 13.23 0.28
N THR A 98 -9.74 14.13 1.27
CA THR A 98 -10.61 15.30 1.34
C THR A 98 -9.96 16.57 0.78
N ASN A 99 -8.75 16.48 0.23
CA ASN A 99 -8.02 17.62 -0.34
C ASN A 99 -8.38 17.84 -1.81
N GLU A 100 -8.72 19.06 -2.23
CA GLU A 100 -9.01 19.34 -3.64
C GLU A 100 -7.81 19.08 -4.58
N GLU A 101 -6.58 19.18 -4.09
CA GLU A 101 -5.36 18.78 -4.83
C GLU A 101 -5.35 17.27 -5.09
N TYR A 102 -5.84 16.46 -4.14
CA TYR A 102 -5.98 15.02 -4.31
C TYR A 102 -6.92 14.69 -5.48
N GLU A 103 -8.10 15.29 -5.51
CA GLU A 103 -9.06 15.06 -6.58
C GLU A 103 -8.53 15.53 -7.93
N ARG A 104 -7.88 16.70 -7.98
CA ARG A 104 -7.41 17.27 -9.25
C ARG A 104 -6.16 16.62 -9.80
N VAL A 105 -5.29 16.08 -8.96
CA VAL A 105 -3.97 15.57 -9.38
C VAL A 105 -3.94 14.04 -9.30
N ILE A 106 -4.21 13.50 -8.12
CA ILE A 106 -4.04 12.07 -7.82
C ILE A 106 -5.18 11.27 -8.44
N VAL A 107 -6.44 11.64 -8.18
CA VAL A 107 -7.61 10.91 -8.71
C VAL A 107 -7.61 10.92 -10.24
N LEU A 108 -7.32 12.07 -10.88
CA LEU A 108 -7.26 12.15 -12.34
C LEU A 108 -6.18 11.25 -12.95
N ASP A 109 -5.00 11.16 -12.32
CA ASP A 109 -3.96 10.24 -12.80
C ASP A 109 -4.35 8.77 -12.58
N GLU A 110 -4.90 8.44 -11.41
CA GLU A 110 -5.37 7.09 -11.06
C GLU A 110 -6.42 6.57 -12.04
N LEU A 111 -7.35 7.41 -12.52
CA LEU A 111 -8.34 7.04 -13.54
C LEU A 111 -7.71 6.53 -14.84
N GLY A 112 -6.44 6.87 -15.10
CA GLY A 112 -5.68 6.41 -16.25
C GLY A 112 -5.18 4.97 -16.13
N PHE A 113 -4.97 4.43 -14.92
CA PHE A 113 -4.31 3.13 -14.75
C PHE A 113 -4.89 2.21 -13.66
N LEU A 114 -5.76 2.70 -12.77
CA LEU A 114 -6.43 1.89 -11.76
C LEU A 114 -7.87 1.52 -12.16
N ASP A 115 -8.24 0.28 -11.85
CA ASP A 115 -9.62 -0.14 -11.64
C ASP A 115 -9.96 0.21 -10.18
N ARG A 116 -10.54 1.40 -9.98
CA ARG A 116 -10.83 1.93 -8.65
C ARG A 116 -11.93 1.15 -7.93
N GLU A 117 -12.85 0.53 -8.67
CA GLU A 117 -13.93 -0.28 -8.09
C GLU A 117 -13.41 -1.57 -7.48
N LYS A 118 -12.32 -2.12 -8.04
CA LYS A 118 -11.66 -3.33 -7.53
C LYS A 118 -10.45 -3.06 -6.65
N THR A 119 -10.05 -1.79 -6.54
CA THR A 119 -8.99 -1.36 -5.64
C THR A 119 -9.55 -1.20 -4.24
N GLN A 120 -8.85 -1.76 -3.23
CA GLN A 120 -9.34 -1.77 -1.85
C GLN A 120 -8.37 -1.02 -0.94
N VAL A 121 -8.90 -0.31 0.05
CA VAL A 121 -8.12 0.41 1.06
C VAL A 121 -8.43 -0.17 2.43
N VAL A 122 -7.40 -0.55 3.17
CA VAL A 122 -7.54 -1.23 4.47
C VAL A 122 -6.70 -0.51 5.52
N PRO A 123 -7.32 0.07 6.56
CA PRO A 123 -6.60 0.62 7.71
C PRO A 123 -6.08 -0.52 8.61
N LEU A 124 -4.82 -0.43 9.01
CA LEU A 124 -4.09 -1.49 9.72
C LEU A 124 -3.33 -0.92 10.93
N ASN A 125 -3.68 -1.42 12.11
CA ASN A 125 -2.75 -1.40 13.24
C ASN A 125 -1.74 -2.53 13.06
N PHE A 126 -0.46 -2.29 13.35
CA PHE A 126 0.59 -3.26 13.07
C PHE A 126 1.53 -3.43 14.26
N GLY A 127 2.21 -4.57 14.33
CA GLY A 127 3.34 -4.82 15.24
C GLY A 127 4.57 -5.20 14.42
N VAL A 128 5.74 -4.82 14.91
CA VAL A 128 7.03 -5.13 14.26
C VAL A 128 7.76 -6.16 15.11
N PHE A 129 8.04 -7.33 14.53
CA PHE A 129 8.71 -8.44 15.22
C PHE A 129 10.14 -8.65 14.72
N ILE A 130 10.38 -8.32 13.45
CA ILE A 130 11.68 -8.39 12.79
C ILE A 130 11.78 -7.17 11.88
N ASP A 131 12.74 -6.30 12.17
CA ASP A 131 13.13 -5.17 11.33
C ASP A 131 14.65 -5.16 11.27
N ARG A 132 15.18 -5.66 10.15
CA ARG A 132 16.62 -5.71 9.91
C ARG A 132 16.93 -4.61 8.91
N PRO A 133 17.95 -3.76 9.17
CA PRO A 133 18.36 -2.78 8.17
C PRO A 133 18.77 -3.49 6.88
N GLU A 134 18.59 -2.80 5.75
CA GLU A 134 19.13 -3.27 4.48
C GLU A 134 20.65 -3.45 4.59
N LYS A 135 21.17 -4.47 3.91
CA LYS A 135 22.61 -4.79 3.90
C LYS A 135 23.38 -3.85 2.99
#